data_AF-A0A2A9F169-F1
#
_entry.id   AF-A0A2A9F169-F1
#
_cell.length_a   1.000
_cell.length_b   1.000
_cell.length_c   1.000
_cell.angle_alpha   90.00
_cell.angle_beta   90.00
_cell.angle_gamma   90.00
#
_symmetry.space_group_name_H-M   'P 1'
#
loop_
_entity.id
_entity.type
_entity.pdbx_description
1 polymer ?
#
loop_
_entity_poly.entity_id
_entity_poly.type
_entity_poly.pdbx_seq_one_letter_code
_entity_poly.pdbx_strand_id
1 'polypeptide(L)'
;MTYREYSARLAQHLANLSVASGSRYLDDRGLDVALMGRHETVRLMQEAIATATGRATARPDEGWRFAERTTLRHAMNNPVEALQNTIDGYPTVRSHLALMEVRKEHLPSSTAARWYEATRAATIARHHLTSEAPAYANNHRWSLVADVAAMAPVVQDLDRQLLVAARRIHSDDSPTTQALVRSDESPMRLVAGEAAAVARAESLPDLAGLHTPPVSARPVEVASFGDLLEAQRRLPIQLQRAEEIRPNVIAGTALGQARILLTAAELLENGRHRRAADLAREMGTQIAQQVRPKQGDVTSPMPGDPTPLMQTQGMWEYIQRRRLDGAPLEGREAMLLRGAVHHAPTVVQQLSRTAEEHLTSSRWLISYSMESPFEWDLHRAFDEEPRLVTALVNLRETYPAAELSLLPRAELTSARSTLAHVTTQKKRDLRPASPDIAVAGEVTKSTRRAPRH
;
A
#
# COMPACT_ATOMS: atom_id res chain seq x y z
N MET A 1 -4.82 -18.41 -27.62
CA MET A 1 -4.78 -18.56 -26.16
C MET A 1 -4.03 -17.39 -25.56
N THR A 2 -4.52 -16.80 -24.47
CA THR A 2 -3.99 -15.56 -23.87
C THR A 2 -3.15 -15.84 -22.61
N TYR A 3 -2.44 -14.83 -22.09
CA TYR A 3 -1.74 -14.94 -20.79
C TYR A 3 -2.64 -15.53 -19.68
N ARG A 4 -3.88 -15.06 -19.60
CA ARG A 4 -4.89 -15.46 -18.59
C ARG A 4 -5.14 -16.96 -18.57
N GLU A 5 -5.28 -17.56 -19.74
CA GLU A 5 -5.58 -18.99 -19.87
C GLU A 5 -4.39 -19.86 -19.43
N TYR A 6 -3.17 -19.45 -19.79
CA TYR A 6 -1.96 -20.17 -19.38
C TYR A 6 -1.61 -19.93 -17.90
N SER A 7 -1.86 -18.73 -17.36
CA SER A 7 -1.75 -18.41 -15.94
C SER A 7 -2.71 -19.28 -15.10
N ALA A 8 -3.97 -19.40 -15.54
CA ALA A 8 -4.97 -20.25 -14.88
C ALA A 8 -4.58 -21.75 -14.92
N ARG A 9 -4.09 -22.23 -16.07
CA ARG A 9 -3.57 -23.61 -16.19
C ARG A 9 -2.38 -23.85 -15.28
N LEU A 10 -1.43 -22.91 -15.24
CA LEU A 10 -0.29 -22.98 -14.31
C LEU A 10 -0.77 -23.08 -12.86
N ALA A 11 -1.69 -22.21 -12.44
CA ALA A 11 -2.26 -22.24 -11.09
C ALA A 11 -2.91 -23.60 -10.77
N GLN A 12 -3.63 -24.20 -11.73
CA GLN A 12 -4.19 -25.54 -11.58
C GLN A 12 -3.11 -26.61 -11.42
N HIS A 13 -2.04 -26.58 -12.22
CA HIS A 13 -0.93 -27.53 -12.10
C HIS A 13 -0.22 -27.39 -10.74
N LEU A 14 0.04 -26.16 -10.28
CA LEU A 14 0.65 -25.90 -8.98
C LEU A 14 -0.24 -26.36 -7.82
N ALA A 15 -1.55 -26.09 -7.88
CA ALA A 15 -2.51 -26.56 -6.88
C ALA A 15 -2.55 -28.10 -6.81
N ASN A 16 -2.59 -28.77 -7.97
CA ASN A 16 -2.57 -30.22 -8.04
C ASN A 16 -1.27 -30.83 -7.48
N LEU A 17 -0.12 -30.17 -7.72
CA LEU A 17 1.17 -30.57 -7.14
C LEU A 17 1.18 -30.39 -5.62
N SER A 18 0.65 -29.27 -5.12
CA SER A 18 0.62 -28.96 -3.68
C SER A 18 -0.23 -29.96 -2.92
N VAL A 19 -1.45 -30.25 -3.40
CA VAL A 19 -2.38 -31.22 -2.79
C VAL A 19 -1.83 -32.65 -2.82
N ALA A 20 -1.23 -33.07 -3.94
CA ALA A 20 -0.74 -34.43 -4.09
C ALA A 20 0.46 -34.76 -3.17
N SER A 21 1.16 -33.74 -2.64
CA SER A 21 2.35 -33.90 -1.78
C SER A 21 3.50 -34.73 -2.38
N GLY A 22 3.42 -35.06 -3.67
CA GLY A 22 4.37 -35.94 -4.36
C GLY A 22 5.75 -35.31 -4.57
N SER A 23 5.87 -33.98 -4.45
CA SER A 23 7.12 -33.26 -4.66
C SER A 23 8.19 -33.58 -3.61
N ARG A 24 7.78 -34.14 -2.44
CA ARG A 24 8.69 -34.61 -1.38
C ARG A 24 9.49 -35.85 -1.77
N TYR A 25 9.02 -36.61 -2.77
CA TYR A 25 9.56 -37.91 -3.14
C TYR A 25 10.23 -37.93 -4.51
N LEU A 26 10.48 -36.76 -5.11
CA LEU A 26 11.17 -36.65 -6.39
C LEU A 26 12.57 -37.25 -6.35
N ASP A 27 12.94 -37.97 -7.41
CA ASP A 27 14.31 -38.38 -7.69
C ASP A 27 15.14 -37.19 -8.20
N ASP A 28 16.45 -37.37 -8.37
CA ASP A 28 17.37 -36.27 -8.74
C ASP A 28 16.92 -35.55 -10.03
N ARG A 29 16.57 -36.33 -11.07
CA ARG A 29 16.06 -35.78 -12.33
C ARG A 29 14.69 -35.10 -12.16
N GLY A 30 13.80 -35.65 -11.34
CA GLY A 30 12.51 -35.05 -11.03
C GLY A 30 12.64 -33.73 -10.24
N LEU A 31 13.61 -33.66 -9.33
CA LEU A 31 13.94 -32.46 -8.56
C LEU A 31 14.44 -31.35 -9.49
N ASP A 32 15.33 -31.66 -10.44
CA ASP A 32 15.78 -30.69 -11.43
C ASP A 32 14.64 -30.08 -12.26
N VAL A 33 13.72 -30.92 -12.74
CA VAL A 33 12.53 -30.46 -13.49
C VAL A 33 11.64 -29.58 -12.60
N ALA A 34 11.50 -29.93 -11.33
CA ALA A 34 10.73 -29.13 -10.38
C ALA A 34 11.39 -27.77 -10.07
N LEU A 35 12.71 -27.72 -9.90
CA LEU A 35 13.46 -26.49 -9.72
C LEU A 35 13.37 -25.58 -10.95
N MET A 36 13.37 -26.16 -12.15
CA MET A 36 13.10 -25.44 -13.39
C MET A 36 11.70 -24.83 -13.42
N GLY A 37 10.67 -25.61 -13.07
CA GLY A 37 9.29 -25.14 -13.02
C GLY A 37 9.07 -24.06 -11.97
N ARG A 38 9.68 -24.22 -10.80
CA ARG A 38 9.74 -23.20 -9.74
C ARG A 38 10.38 -21.91 -10.26
N HIS A 39 11.55 -22.00 -10.90
CA HIS A 39 12.26 -20.84 -11.43
C HIS A 39 11.43 -20.06 -12.44
N GLU A 40 10.84 -20.76 -13.42
CA GLU A 40 10.00 -20.15 -14.45
C GLU A 40 8.72 -19.53 -13.87
N THR A 41 8.13 -20.15 -12.84
CA THR A 41 6.97 -19.61 -12.12
C THR A 41 7.32 -18.34 -11.35
N VAL A 42 8.42 -18.34 -10.59
CA VAL A 42 8.87 -17.15 -9.86
C VAL A 42 9.18 -16.01 -10.82
N ARG A 43 9.83 -16.31 -11.95
CA ARG A 43 10.11 -15.31 -12.98
C ARG A 43 8.84 -14.77 -13.66
N LEU A 44 7.85 -15.63 -13.92
CA LEU A 44 6.54 -15.17 -14.37
C LEU A 44 5.88 -14.22 -13.36
N MET A 45 5.94 -14.55 -12.07
CA MET A 45 5.41 -13.69 -11.01
C MET A 45 6.13 -12.33 -10.95
N GLN A 46 7.46 -12.32 -11.08
CA GLN A 46 8.29 -11.11 -11.16
C GLN A 46 7.88 -10.24 -12.36
N GLU A 47 7.75 -10.84 -13.55
CA GLU A 47 7.38 -10.10 -14.77
C GLU A 47 5.91 -9.61 -14.71
N ALA A 48 4.99 -10.39 -14.13
CA ALA A 48 3.59 -10.01 -13.96
C ALA A 48 3.43 -8.87 -12.96
N ILE A 49 4.11 -8.92 -11.81
CA ILE A 49 4.05 -7.86 -10.81
C ILE A 49 4.73 -6.59 -11.32
N ALA A 50 5.86 -6.70 -12.03
CA ALA A 50 6.54 -5.57 -12.67
C ALA A 50 5.66 -4.92 -13.75
N THR A 51 4.97 -5.72 -14.56
CA THR A 51 4.00 -5.21 -15.56
C THR A 51 2.83 -4.49 -14.88
N ALA A 52 2.34 -5.01 -13.75
CA ALA A 52 1.26 -4.39 -12.98
C ALA A 52 1.68 -3.06 -12.34
N THR A 53 2.89 -2.97 -11.78
CA THR A 53 3.37 -1.78 -11.06
C THR A 53 4.07 -0.77 -11.96
N GLY A 54 4.48 -1.16 -13.17
CA GLY A 54 5.23 -0.30 -14.10
C GLY A 54 6.68 -0.06 -13.69
N ARG A 55 7.21 -0.78 -12.70
CA ARG A 55 8.63 -0.78 -12.34
C ARG A 55 9.40 -1.73 -13.25
N ALA A 56 10.64 -1.37 -13.59
CA ALA A 56 11.58 -2.34 -14.16
C ALA A 56 11.88 -3.41 -13.09
N THR A 57 11.81 -4.69 -13.46
CA THR A 57 12.22 -5.81 -12.58
C THR A 57 13.58 -5.49 -11.98
N ALA A 58 13.71 -5.50 -10.64
CA ALA A 58 14.96 -5.20 -9.97
C ALA A 58 16.08 -6.13 -10.48
N ARG A 59 17.32 -5.61 -10.57
CA ARG A 59 18.47 -6.43 -10.97
C ARG A 59 18.70 -7.51 -9.90
N PRO A 60 19.04 -8.76 -10.30
CA PRO A 60 19.17 -9.90 -9.38
C PRO A 60 20.13 -9.69 -8.20
N ASP A 61 21.04 -8.72 -8.29
CA ASP A 61 22.20 -8.59 -7.41
C ASP A 61 22.05 -7.53 -6.30
N GLU A 62 20.97 -6.75 -6.28
CA GLU A 62 20.77 -5.65 -5.30
C GLU A 62 19.84 -6.02 -4.12
N GLY A 63 19.16 -7.17 -4.17
CA GLY A 63 17.88 -7.36 -3.45
C GLY A 63 17.89 -7.98 -2.05
N TRP A 64 18.99 -8.56 -1.54
CA TRP A 64 18.88 -9.38 -0.33
C TRP A 64 19.01 -8.60 1.00
N ARG A 65 19.62 -7.41 1.00
CA ARG A 65 19.83 -6.63 2.23
C ARG A 65 18.60 -5.84 2.70
N PHE A 66 17.54 -5.76 1.89
CA PHE A 66 16.30 -5.04 2.26
C PHE A 66 15.16 -5.96 2.76
N ALA A 67 15.29 -7.28 2.60
CA ALA A 67 14.20 -8.24 2.81
C ALA A 67 14.01 -8.70 4.27
N GLU A 68 15.00 -8.51 5.16
CA GLU A 68 14.93 -8.98 6.55
C GLU A 68 13.92 -8.22 7.42
N ARG A 69 13.38 -7.08 6.96
CA ARG A 69 12.30 -6.37 7.66
C ARG A 69 11.23 -5.85 6.72
N THR A 70 10.60 -6.75 5.96
CA THR A 70 9.22 -6.49 5.53
C THR A 70 8.35 -6.51 6.79
N THR A 71 8.33 -5.40 7.53
CA THR A 71 7.48 -5.26 8.71
C THR A 71 6.02 -5.50 8.29
N LEU A 72 5.24 -6.17 9.14
CA LEU A 72 3.80 -6.34 8.95
C LEU A 72 3.11 -5.02 8.53
N ARG A 73 3.62 -3.90 9.05
CA ARG A 73 3.27 -2.53 8.66
C ARG A 73 3.44 -2.23 7.16
N HIS A 74 4.54 -2.65 6.53
CA HIS A 74 4.73 -2.45 5.08
C HIS A 74 3.75 -3.28 4.24
N ALA A 75 3.50 -4.54 4.63
CA ALA A 75 2.52 -5.40 3.99
C ALA A 75 1.09 -4.85 4.09
N MET A 76 0.75 -4.21 5.21
CA MET A 76 -0.56 -3.60 5.45
C MET A 76 -0.75 -2.28 4.72
N ASN A 77 0.30 -1.49 4.57
CA ASN A 77 0.22 -0.14 4.03
C ASN A 77 0.38 -0.11 2.50
N ASN A 78 1.31 -0.92 1.96
CA ASN A 78 1.57 -1.02 0.53
C ASN A 78 1.62 -2.50 0.09
N PRO A 79 0.50 -3.24 0.11
CA PRO A 79 0.48 -4.68 -0.09
C PRO A 79 1.04 -5.14 -1.44
N VAL A 80 0.83 -4.36 -2.51
CA VAL A 80 1.36 -4.65 -3.86
C VAL A 80 2.86 -4.43 -3.94
N GLU A 81 3.36 -3.37 -3.32
CA GLU A 81 4.80 -3.07 -3.27
C GLU A 81 5.54 -4.06 -2.36
N ALA A 82 4.94 -4.41 -1.22
CA ALA A 82 5.46 -5.44 -0.33
C ALA A 82 5.52 -6.81 -1.03
N LEU A 83 4.47 -7.16 -1.79
CA LEU A 83 4.44 -8.36 -2.62
C LEU A 83 5.53 -8.31 -3.71
N GLN A 84 5.67 -7.19 -4.42
CA GLN A 84 6.72 -7.00 -5.43
C GLN A 84 8.11 -7.18 -4.83
N ASN A 85 8.43 -6.47 -3.75
CA ASN A 85 9.73 -6.56 -3.08
C ASN A 85 10.03 -7.97 -2.57
N THR A 86 9.01 -8.66 -2.05
CA THR A 86 9.17 -10.03 -1.55
C THR A 86 9.46 -11.03 -2.69
N ILE A 87 8.83 -10.83 -3.85
CA ILE A 87 9.01 -11.68 -5.04
C ILE A 87 10.32 -11.39 -5.76
N ASP A 88 10.72 -10.12 -5.85
CA ASP A 88 12.00 -9.69 -6.43
C ASP A 88 13.18 -10.20 -5.58
N GLY A 89 13.03 -10.21 -4.25
CA GLY A 89 14.00 -10.79 -3.30
C GLY A 89 13.88 -12.29 -3.06
N TYR A 90 12.97 -12.99 -3.74
CA TYR A 90 12.70 -14.41 -3.50
C TYR A 90 13.89 -15.27 -3.97
N PRO A 91 14.37 -16.25 -3.18
CA PRO A 91 15.55 -17.02 -3.54
C PRO A 91 15.42 -17.70 -4.90
N THR A 92 16.33 -17.42 -5.83
CA THR A 92 16.36 -18.05 -7.14
C THR A 92 17.23 -19.30 -7.12
N VAL A 93 16.64 -20.46 -7.41
CA VAL A 93 17.36 -21.70 -7.65
C VAL A 93 17.27 -22.00 -9.14
N ARG A 94 18.40 -22.19 -9.81
CA ARG A 94 18.45 -22.58 -11.22
C ARG A 94 18.67 -24.08 -11.31
N SER A 95 17.90 -24.76 -12.15
CA SER A 95 18.23 -26.12 -12.57
C SER A 95 19.39 -26.09 -13.56
N HIS A 96 20.14 -27.18 -13.63
CA HIS A 96 21.17 -27.39 -14.64
C HIS A 96 20.62 -27.81 -16.00
N LEU A 97 19.33 -28.15 -16.08
CA LEU A 97 18.67 -28.61 -17.30
C LEU A 97 17.99 -27.47 -18.07
N ALA A 98 18.03 -27.53 -19.39
CA ALA A 98 17.17 -26.69 -20.24
C ALA A 98 15.84 -27.39 -20.53
N LEU A 99 14.74 -26.63 -20.66
CA LEU A 99 13.42 -27.19 -20.94
C LEU A 99 13.39 -28.06 -22.21
N MET A 100 14.18 -27.72 -23.22
CA MET A 100 14.26 -28.45 -24.49
C MET A 100 14.94 -29.82 -24.35
N GLU A 101 15.72 -30.03 -23.30
CA GLU A 101 16.43 -31.29 -23.01
C GLU A 101 15.55 -32.29 -22.24
N VAL A 102 14.42 -31.82 -21.70
CA VAL A 102 13.49 -32.63 -20.93
C VAL A 102 12.37 -33.15 -21.84
N ARG A 103 12.35 -34.47 -22.06
CA ARG A 103 11.21 -35.15 -22.69
C ARG A 103 10.29 -35.73 -21.63
N LYS A 104 9.00 -35.36 -21.66
CA LYS A 104 7.98 -35.81 -20.70
C LYS A 104 7.94 -37.34 -20.57
N GLU A 105 8.10 -38.05 -21.68
CA GLU A 105 8.08 -39.51 -21.79
C GLU A 105 9.24 -40.19 -21.04
N HIS A 106 10.32 -39.46 -20.76
CA HIS A 106 11.50 -39.98 -20.07
C HIS A 106 11.51 -39.64 -18.57
N LEU A 107 10.40 -39.11 -18.03
CA LEU A 107 10.30 -38.75 -16.62
C LEU A 107 9.78 -39.95 -15.81
N PRO A 108 10.48 -40.33 -14.72
CA PRO A 108 10.20 -41.57 -13.99
C PRO A 108 9.00 -41.47 -13.05
N SER A 109 8.47 -40.27 -12.80
CA SER A 109 7.31 -40.08 -11.92
C SER A 109 6.24 -39.18 -12.53
N SER A 110 4.99 -39.46 -12.19
CA SER A 110 3.83 -38.62 -12.56
C SER A 110 3.93 -37.21 -11.96
N THR A 111 4.55 -37.06 -10.78
CA THR A 111 4.85 -35.76 -10.17
C THR A 111 5.85 -34.97 -11.01
N ALA A 112 6.95 -35.59 -11.47
CA ALA A 112 7.92 -34.93 -12.36
C ALA A 112 7.27 -34.51 -13.69
N ALA A 113 6.38 -35.36 -14.24
CA ALA A 113 5.61 -35.02 -15.44
C ALA A 113 4.67 -33.82 -15.22
N ARG A 114 4.06 -33.68 -14.04
CA ARG A 114 3.24 -32.51 -13.67
C ARG A 114 4.08 -31.24 -13.46
N TRP A 115 5.28 -31.36 -12.89
CA TRP A 115 6.22 -30.25 -12.83
C TRP A 115 6.64 -29.80 -14.24
N TYR A 116 6.90 -30.73 -15.16
CA TYR A 116 7.16 -30.40 -16.57
C TYR A 116 6.00 -29.62 -17.22
N GLU A 117 4.76 -30.02 -16.97
CA GLU A 117 3.57 -29.29 -17.43
C GLU A 117 3.47 -27.88 -16.83
N ALA A 118 3.74 -27.73 -15.52
CA ALA A 118 3.81 -26.44 -14.86
C ALA A 118 4.91 -25.55 -15.48
N THR A 119 6.11 -26.09 -15.71
CA THR A 119 7.21 -25.38 -16.37
C THR A 119 6.79 -24.88 -17.75
N ARG A 120 6.20 -25.76 -18.56
CA ARG A 120 5.72 -25.39 -19.91
C ARG A 120 4.64 -24.31 -19.85
N ALA A 121 3.68 -24.43 -18.93
CA ALA A 121 2.63 -23.42 -18.76
C ALA A 121 3.22 -22.06 -18.32
N ALA A 122 4.18 -22.05 -17.39
CA ALA A 122 4.85 -20.84 -16.94
C ALA A 122 5.64 -20.15 -18.05
N THR A 123 6.45 -20.89 -18.82
CA THR A 123 7.23 -20.35 -19.93
C THR A 123 6.32 -19.76 -21.02
N ILE A 124 5.23 -20.46 -21.37
CA ILE A 124 4.28 -19.97 -22.37
C ILE A 124 3.51 -18.75 -21.84
N ALA A 125 3.02 -18.77 -20.60
CA ALA A 125 2.36 -17.64 -19.97
C ALA A 125 3.26 -16.40 -19.98
N ARG A 126 4.56 -16.57 -19.67
CA ARG A 126 5.54 -15.48 -19.68
C ARG A 126 5.69 -14.86 -21.07
N HIS A 127 5.83 -15.69 -22.10
CA HIS A 127 5.92 -15.22 -23.48
C HIS A 127 4.67 -14.41 -23.88
N HIS A 128 3.48 -14.90 -23.53
CA HIS A 128 2.23 -14.19 -23.78
C HIS A 128 2.13 -12.88 -22.99
N LEU A 129 2.54 -12.87 -21.72
CA LEU A 129 2.56 -11.67 -20.90
C LEU A 129 3.39 -10.56 -21.55
N THR A 130 4.58 -10.89 -22.07
CA THR A 130 5.43 -9.91 -22.76
C THR A 130 4.73 -9.32 -23.99
N SER A 131 4.05 -10.16 -24.78
CA SER A 131 3.32 -9.71 -25.97
C SER A 131 2.05 -8.90 -25.65
N GLU A 132 1.39 -9.20 -24.52
CA GLU A 132 0.13 -8.60 -24.09
C GLU A 132 0.32 -7.49 -23.06
N ALA A 133 1.54 -7.19 -22.63
CA ALA A 133 1.84 -6.20 -21.59
C ALA A 133 1.12 -4.84 -21.78
N PRO A 134 1.00 -4.29 -23.01
CA PRO A 134 0.23 -3.06 -23.24
C PRO A 134 -1.26 -3.16 -22.89
N ALA A 135 -1.88 -4.34 -23.05
CA ALA A 135 -3.29 -4.57 -22.73
C ALA A 135 -3.55 -4.56 -21.21
N TYR A 136 -2.52 -4.85 -20.41
CA TYR A 136 -2.59 -4.81 -18.97
C TYR A 136 -2.19 -3.46 -18.37
N ALA A 137 -1.88 -2.44 -19.18
CA ALA A 137 -1.38 -1.15 -18.71
C ALA A 137 -2.42 -0.26 -18.01
N ASN A 138 -3.68 -0.66 -17.79
CA ASN A 138 -4.72 0.16 -17.16
C ASN A 138 -5.60 -0.65 -16.16
N ASN A 139 -6.91 -0.69 -16.32
CA ASN A 139 -7.88 -1.34 -15.41
C ASN A 139 -7.61 -2.83 -15.15
N HIS A 140 -6.80 -3.48 -15.98
CA HIS A 140 -6.46 -4.90 -15.89
C HIS A 140 -5.15 -5.18 -15.12
N ARG A 141 -4.42 -4.17 -14.63
CA ARG A 141 -3.21 -4.38 -13.80
C ARG A 141 -3.49 -5.23 -12.57
N TRP A 142 -4.65 -5.05 -11.95
CA TRP A 142 -5.06 -5.77 -10.73
C TRP A 142 -5.27 -7.25 -10.94
N SER A 143 -5.66 -7.63 -12.15
CA SER A 143 -5.79 -9.03 -12.51
C SER A 143 -4.43 -9.74 -12.47
N LEU A 144 -3.33 -9.06 -12.84
CA LEU A 144 -1.96 -9.59 -12.70
C LEU A 144 -1.56 -9.73 -11.23
N VAL A 145 -1.89 -8.72 -10.40
CA VAL A 145 -1.65 -8.79 -8.95
C VAL A 145 -2.41 -9.96 -8.31
N ALA A 146 -3.66 -10.18 -8.70
CA ALA A 146 -4.48 -11.29 -8.22
C ALA A 146 -3.86 -12.65 -8.56
N ASP A 147 -3.38 -12.82 -9.80
CA ASP A 147 -2.72 -14.06 -10.24
C ASP A 147 -1.45 -14.34 -9.44
N VAL A 148 -0.62 -13.31 -9.26
CA VAL A 148 0.61 -13.41 -8.46
C VAL A 148 0.28 -13.75 -7.01
N ALA A 149 -0.69 -13.06 -6.40
CA ALA A 149 -1.09 -13.29 -5.02
C ALA A 149 -1.74 -14.67 -4.81
N ALA A 150 -2.34 -15.26 -5.84
CA ALA A 150 -2.87 -16.62 -5.80
C ALA A 150 -1.76 -17.68 -5.94
N MET A 151 -0.78 -17.48 -6.82
CA MET A 151 0.30 -18.44 -7.06
C MET A 151 1.35 -18.44 -5.94
N ALA A 152 1.70 -17.28 -5.41
CA ALA A 152 2.74 -17.08 -4.41
C ALA A 152 2.64 -18.07 -3.20
N PRO A 153 1.53 -18.15 -2.45
CA PRO A 153 1.44 -19.05 -1.30
C PRO A 153 1.56 -20.53 -1.69
N VAL A 154 1.11 -20.91 -2.89
CA VAL A 154 1.23 -22.28 -3.41
C VAL A 154 2.68 -22.63 -3.72
N VAL A 155 3.43 -21.69 -4.32
CA VAL A 155 4.87 -21.85 -4.58
C VAL A 155 5.64 -22.02 -3.26
N GLN A 156 5.34 -21.20 -2.24
CA GLN A 156 6.00 -21.35 -0.92
C GLN A 156 5.71 -22.70 -0.27
N ASP A 157 4.47 -23.18 -0.36
CA ASP A 157 4.10 -24.50 0.18
C ASP A 157 4.77 -25.64 -0.63
N LEU A 158 4.97 -25.47 -1.94
CA LEU A 158 5.73 -26.41 -2.77
C LEU A 158 7.23 -26.40 -2.45
N ASP A 159 7.81 -25.24 -2.15
CA ASP A 159 9.22 -25.11 -1.77
C ASP A 159 9.56 -25.92 -0.51
N ARG A 160 8.63 -25.98 0.47
CA ARG A 160 8.75 -26.89 1.63
C ARG A 160 8.83 -28.36 1.22
N GLN A 161 8.07 -28.76 0.20
CA GLN A 161 8.10 -30.13 -0.31
C GLN A 161 9.40 -30.41 -1.06
N LEU A 162 9.85 -29.46 -1.88
CA LEU A 162 11.11 -29.56 -2.61
C LEU A 162 12.31 -29.57 -1.66
N LEU A 163 12.25 -28.84 -0.55
CA LEU A 163 13.28 -28.88 0.50
C LEU A 163 13.46 -30.30 1.06
N VAL A 164 12.37 -31.01 1.31
CA VAL A 164 12.41 -32.41 1.77
C VAL A 164 13.09 -33.31 0.73
N ALA A 165 12.77 -33.15 -0.55
CA ALA A 165 13.41 -33.92 -1.62
C ALA A 165 14.90 -33.56 -1.76
N ALA A 166 15.23 -32.26 -1.72
CA ALA A 166 16.59 -31.76 -1.84
C ALA A 166 17.49 -32.28 -0.71
N ARG A 167 17.05 -32.27 0.54
CA ARG A 167 17.82 -32.84 1.68
C ARG A 167 18.08 -34.34 1.56
N ARG A 168 17.21 -35.07 0.85
CA ARG A 168 17.37 -36.51 0.64
C ARG A 168 18.39 -36.82 -0.46
N ILE A 169 18.45 -35.97 -1.48
CA ILE A 169 19.25 -36.20 -2.70
C ILE A 169 20.61 -35.49 -2.60
N HIS A 170 20.62 -34.27 -2.07
CA HIS A 170 21.77 -33.39 -1.93
C HIS A 170 22.09 -33.19 -0.43
N SER A 171 23.29 -32.73 -0.11
CA SER A 171 23.65 -32.39 1.27
C SER A 171 22.90 -31.14 1.77
N ASP A 172 22.81 -30.98 3.09
CA ASP A 172 22.23 -29.78 3.73
C ASP A 172 22.96 -28.49 3.33
N ASP A 173 24.27 -28.59 3.06
CA ASP A 173 25.11 -27.47 2.64
C ASP A 173 25.02 -27.14 1.15
N SER A 174 24.25 -27.89 0.36
CA SER A 174 24.12 -27.62 -1.07
C SER A 174 23.43 -26.25 -1.31
N PRO A 175 23.84 -25.49 -2.35
CA PRO A 175 23.21 -24.20 -2.68
C PRO A 175 21.69 -24.30 -2.88
N THR A 176 21.23 -25.42 -3.44
CA THR A 176 19.81 -25.74 -3.63
C THR A 176 19.08 -25.84 -2.30
N THR A 177 19.60 -26.64 -1.35
CA THR A 177 19.00 -26.81 -0.03
C THR A 177 19.00 -25.48 0.74
N GLN A 178 20.10 -24.73 0.73
CA GLN A 178 20.19 -23.42 1.41
C GLN A 178 19.18 -22.40 0.86
N ALA A 179 19.01 -22.34 -0.47
CA ALA A 179 18.04 -21.44 -1.08
C ALA A 179 16.59 -21.83 -0.77
N LEU A 180 16.28 -23.13 -0.70
CA LEU A 180 14.96 -23.61 -0.29
C LEU A 180 14.68 -23.38 1.21
N VAL A 181 15.68 -23.49 2.08
CA VAL A 181 15.55 -23.08 3.50
C VAL A 181 15.18 -21.60 3.60
N ARG A 182 15.91 -20.71 2.89
CA ARG A 182 15.61 -19.28 2.84
C ARG A 182 14.22 -18.95 2.28
N SER A 183 13.71 -19.80 1.39
CA SER A 183 12.38 -19.62 0.81
C SER A 183 11.25 -19.92 1.81
N ASP A 184 11.49 -20.80 2.79
CA ASP A 184 10.53 -21.12 3.86
C ASP A 184 10.40 -19.96 4.86
N GLU A 185 11.51 -19.25 5.12
CA GLU A 185 11.56 -18.06 5.99
C GLU A 185 10.94 -16.81 5.36
N SER A 186 10.58 -16.86 4.07
CA SER A 186 10.03 -15.71 3.35
C SER A 186 8.63 -15.31 3.87
N PRO A 187 8.32 -14.00 3.95
CA PRO A 187 6.97 -13.53 4.29
C PRO A 187 5.96 -13.67 3.13
N MET A 188 6.31 -14.36 2.03
CA MET A 188 5.55 -14.39 0.78
C MET A 188 4.05 -14.72 0.95
N ARG A 189 3.71 -15.74 1.73
CA ARG A 189 2.31 -16.09 2.02
C ARG A 189 1.53 -14.99 2.74
N LEU A 190 2.18 -14.28 3.67
CA LEU A 190 1.56 -13.18 4.42
C LEU A 190 1.25 -12.01 3.46
N VAL A 191 2.26 -11.54 2.71
CA VAL A 191 2.10 -10.40 1.79
C VAL A 191 1.14 -10.72 0.64
N ALA A 192 1.14 -11.96 0.15
CA ALA A 192 0.21 -12.42 -0.86
C ALA A 192 -1.24 -12.43 -0.35
N GLY A 193 -1.46 -12.79 0.92
CA GLY A 193 -2.80 -12.71 1.54
C GLY A 193 -3.36 -11.29 1.54
N GLU A 194 -2.55 -10.31 1.93
CA GLU A 194 -2.93 -8.89 1.95
C GLU A 194 -3.14 -8.34 0.52
N ALA A 195 -2.25 -8.68 -0.41
CA ALA A 195 -2.38 -8.30 -1.82
C ALA A 195 -3.60 -8.94 -2.50
N ALA A 196 -3.95 -10.19 -2.17
CA ALA A 196 -5.13 -10.87 -2.69
C ALA A 196 -6.45 -10.28 -2.15
N ALA A 197 -6.45 -9.77 -0.91
CA ALA A 197 -7.61 -9.06 -0.36
C ALA A 197 -7.86 -7.75 -1.12
N VAL A 198 -6.77 -7.07 -1.50
CA VAL A 198 -6.78 -5.82 -2.27
C VAL A 198 -7.18 -6.09 -3.73
N ALA A 199 -6.57 -7.07 -4.39
CA ALA A 199 -6.82 -7.38 -5.79
C ALA A 199 -8.24 -7.93 -6.07
N ARG A 200 -8.87 -8.60 -5.10
CA ARG A 200 -10.27 -9.08 -5.18
C ARG A 200 -11.32 -7.98 -5.03
N ALA A 201 -10.93 -6.75 -4.71
CA ALA A 201 -11.87 -5.65 -4.60
C ALA A 201 -12.38 -5.10 -5.96
N GLU A 202 -12.01 -5.74 -7.09
CA GLU A 202 -12.38 -5.55 -8.51
C GLU A 202 -12.31 -4.13 -9.12
N SER A 203 -12.48 -3.09 -8.31
CA SER A 203 -12.15 -1.71 -8.60
C SER A 203 -11.55 -1.09 -7.33
N LEU A 204 -10.24 -1.16 -7.19
CA LEU A 204 -9.59 -0.18 -6.33
C LEU A 204 -9.69 1.16 -7.04
N PRO A 205 -10.38 2.16 -6.46
CA PRO A 205 -10.28 3.52 -7.00
C PRO A 205 -8.80 3.87 -7.09
N ASP A 206 -8.44 4.61 -8.13
CA ASP A 206 -7.09 5.11 -8.38
C ASP A 206 -6.45 5.53 -7.04
N LEU A 207 -5.49 4.73 -6.57
CA LEU A 207 -4.87 4.93 -5.26
C LEU A 207 -4.16 6.29 -5.23
N ALA A 208 -3.85 6.88 -6.39
CA ALA A 208 -3.41 8.28 -6.53
C ALA A 208 -4.37 9.30 -5.88
N GLY A 209 -5.67 9.01 -5.85
CA GLY A 209 -6.68 9.81 -5.16
C GLY A 209 -6.53 9.78 -3.63
N LEU A 210 -6.07 8.65 -3.06
CA LEU A 210 -5.70 8.51 -1.63
C LEU A 210 -4.29 9.05 -1.32
N HIS A 211 -3.46 9.25 -2.34
CA HIS A 211 -2.08 9.74 -2.22
C HIS A 211 -1.97 11.27 -2.23
N THR A 212 -2.97 11.97 -2.79
CA THR A 212 -2.95 13.44 -2.84
C THR A 212 -3.63 13.97 -1.58
N PRO A 213 -2.94 14.67 -0.65
CA PRO A 213 -3.61 15.33 0.46
C PRO A 213 -4.68 16.25 -0.13
N PRO A 214 -5.93 16.22 0.39
CA PRO A 214 -6.98 17.03 -0.21
C PRO A 214 -6.58 18.51 -0.17
N VAL A 215 -6.72 19.25 -1.26
CA VAL A 215 -6.31 20.67 -1.27
C VAL A 215 -7.39 21.58 -0.69
N SER A 216 -8.59 21.02 -0.50
CA SER A 216 -9.80 21.73 -0.14
C SER A 216 -10.14 21.56 1.34
N ALA A 217 -10.40 22.69 2.01
CA ALA A 217 -11.04 22.72 3.32
C ALA A 217 -12.58 22.72 3.22
N ARG A 218 -13.17 22.58 2.03
CA ARG A 218 -14.63 22.57 1.90
C ARG A 218 -15.20 21.26 2.47
N PRO A 219 -16.32 21.35 3.22
CA PRO A 219 -17.06 20.18 3.67
C PRO A 219 -17.48 19.27 2.53
N VAL A 220 -17.64 17.99 2.87
CA VAL A 220 -18.11 16.93 1.99
C VAL A 220 -19.45 16.47 2.52
N GLU A 221 -20.44 16.44 1.64
CA GLU A 221 -21.71 15.77 1.92
C GLU A 221 -21.47 14.25 1.95
N VAL A 222 -21.76 13.62 3.08
CA VAL A 222 -21.44 12.20 3.30
C VAL A 222 -22.62 11.33 2.89
N ALA A 223 -22.58 10.85 1.64
CA ALA A 223 -23.60 9.96 1.07
C ALA A 223 -23.10 8.52 0.84
N SER A 224 -21.78 8.29 0.87
CA SER A 224 -21.15 6.99 0.64
C SER A 224 -19.93 6.76 1.54
N PHE A 225 -19.41 5.53 1.58
CA PHE A 225 -18.13 5.23 2.26
C PHE A 225 -16.93 5.94 1.62
N GLY A 226 -17.02 6.27 0.33
CA GLY A 226 -16.01 7.08 -0.35
C GLY A 226 -16.02 8.51 0.18
N ASP A 227 -17.20 9.10 0.34
CA ASP A 227 -17.37 10.45 0.90
C ASP A 227 -16.98 10.49 2.37
N LEU A 228 -17.25 9.42 3.13
CA LEU A 228 -16.82 9.27 4.53
C LEU A 228 -15.29 9.34 4.65
N LEU A 229 -14.58 8.60 3.78
CA LEU A 229 -13.12 8.62 3.76
C LEU A 229 -12.58 9.99 3.34
N GLU A 230 -13.16 10.62 2.32
CA GLU A 230 -12.74 11.94 1.87
C GLU A 230 -13.03 13.03 2.93
N ALA A 231 -14.17 12.96 3.61
CA ALA A 231 -14.50 13.81 4.76
C ALA A 231 -13.47 13.67 5.88
N GLN A 232 -13.11 12.43 6.23
CA GLN A 232 -12.08 12.14 7.23
C GLN A 232 -10.71 12.69 6.82
N ARG A 233 -10.37 12.66 5.53
CA ARG A 233 -9.12 13.21 4.98
C ARG A 233 -9.07 14.72 4.95
N ARG A 234 -10.22 15.38 4.78
CA ARG A 234 -10.33 16.85 4.76
C ARG A 234 -10.41 17.47 6.14
N LEU A 235 -10.87 16.72 7.14
CA LEU A 235 -11.06 17.22 8.49
C LEU A 235 -9.79 17.86 9.10
N PRO A 236 -8.57 17.30 8.96
CA PRO A 236 -7.35 17.99 9.40
C PRO A 236 -7.15 19.34 8.71
N ILE A 237 -7.51 19.46 7.44
CA ILE A 237 -7.29 20.68 6.65
C ILE A 237 -8.35 21.73 6.98
N GLN A 238 -9.58 21.29 7.28
CA GLN A 238 -10.62 22.14 7.87
C GLN A 238 -10.14 22.71 9.20
N LEU A 239 -9.60 21.87 10.09
CA LEU A 239 -9.04 22.29 11.38
C LEU A 239 -7.83 23.22 11.23
N GLN A 240 -6.97 22.97 10.23
CA GLN A 240 -5.77 23.79 9.99
C GLN A 240 -6.10 25.16 9.40
N ARG A 241 -7.14 25.25 8.53
CA ARG A 241 -7.48 26.50 7.84
C ARG A 241 -8.50 27.36 8.57
N ALA A 242 -9.16 26.84 9.59
CA ALA A 242 -10.06 27.62 10.42
C ALA A 242 -9.27 28.66 11.22
N GLU A 243 -9.61 29.94 11.08
CA GLU A 243 -8.93 31.03 11.78
C GLU A 243 -9.17 30.97 13.29
N GLU A 244 -10.37 30.56 13.69
CA GLU A 244 -10.81 30.45 15.08
C GLU A 244 -11.65 29.18 15.25
N ILE A 245 -11.28 28.29 16.18
CA ILE A 245 -12.10 27.13 16.53
C ILE A 245 -12.37 27.16 18.02
N ARG A 246 -13.63 27.05 18.41
CA ARG A 246 -14.00 27.04 19.83
C ARG A 246 -13.60 25.72 20.50
N PRO A 247 -13.30 25.73 21.81
CA PRO A 247 -12.94 24.51 22.53
C PRO A 247 -14.01 23.42 22.50
N ASN A 248 -15.29 23.80 22.54
CA ASN A 248 -16.41 22.87 22.41
C ASN A 248 -16.51 22.25 21.01
N VAL A 249 -16.06 22.94 19.96
CA VAL A 249 -15.97 22.39 18.59
C VAL A 249 -14.85 21.35 18.53
N ILE A 250 -13.67 21.64 19.12
CA ILE A 250 -12.57 20.67 19.21
C ILE A 250 -12.99 19.43 20.00
N ALA A 251 -13.53 19.62 21.21
CA ALA A 251 -14.00 18.51 22.06
C ALA A 251 -15.15 17.73 21.41
N GLY A 252 -16.11 18.41 20.80
CA GLY A 252 -17.22 17.80 20.08
C GLY A 252 -16.75 17.01 18.86
N THR A 253 -15.78 17.53 18.12
CA THR A 253 -15.15 16.84 16.97
C THR A 253 -14.42 15.58 17.45
N ALA A 254 -13.62 15.67 18.51
CA ALA A 254 -12.92 14.51 19.09
C ALA A 254 -13.92 13.42 19.58
N LEU A 255 -14.97 13.82 20.31
CA LEU A 255 -16.02 12.88 20.74
C LEU A 255 -16.80 12.28 19.56
N GLY A 256 -17.04 13.07 18.51
CA GLY A 256 -17.62 12.58 17.26
C GLY A 256 -16.73 11.53 16.59
N GLN A 257 -15.41 11.75 16.55
CA GLN A 257 -14.43 10.76 16.09
C GLN A 257 -14.49 9.47 16.91
N ALA A 258 -14.59 9.57 18.25
CA ALA A 258 -14.75 8.40 19.11
C ALA A 258 -16.00 7.57 18.72
N ARG A 259 -17.14 8.23 18.50
CA ARG A 259 -18.39 7.56 18.09
C ARG A 259 -18.26 6.88 16.73
N ILE A 260 -17.68 7.58 15.76
CA ILE A 260 -17.41 7.05 14.41
C ILE A 260 -16.51 5.82 14.50
N LEU A 261 -15.41 5.88 15.25
CA LEU A 261 -14.47 4.78 15.41
C LEU A 261 -15.10 3.56 16.10
N LEU A 262 -15.84 3.76 17.19
CA LEU A 262 -16.53 2.66 17.88
C LEU A 262 -17.55 1.96 16.95
N THR A 263 -18.27 2.73 16.13
CA THR A 263 -19.23 2.18 15.18
C THR A 263 -18.55 1.53 13.98
N ALA A 264 -17.43 2.09 13.52
CA ALA A 264 -16.58 1.47 12.52
C ALA A 264 -16.04 0.11 13.01
N ALA A 265 -15.69 0.00 14.29
CA ALA A 265 -15.24 -1.26 14.88
C ALA A 265 -16.32 -2.34 14.76
N GLU A 266 -17.55 -2.05 15.19
CA GLU A 266 -18.68 -2.98 15.09
C GLU A 266 -18.94 -3.44 13.64
N LEU A 267 -18.92 -2.49 12.69
CA LEU A 267 -19.12 -2.80 11.28
C LEU A 267 -17.98 -3.66 10.69
N LEU A 268 -16.73 -3.41 11.10
CA LEU A 268 -15.55 -4.14 10.62
C LEU A 268 -15.38 -5.53 11.25
N GLU A 269 -15.88 -5.76 12.47
CA GLU A 269 -15.86 -7.06 13.13
C GLU A 269 -16.62 -8.12 12.34
N ASN A 270 -17.74 -7.74 11.74
CA ASN A 270 -18.56 -8.61 10.93
C ASN A 270 -17.86 -9.05 9.61
N GLY A 271 -16.81 -8.36 9.18
CA GLY A 271 -16.17 -8.51 7.87
C GLY A 271 -14.81 -9.22 7.82
N ARG A 272 -14.37 -9.95 8.87
CA ARG A 272 -13.00 -10.52 8.99
C ARG A 272 -11.87 -9.46 9.05
N HIS A 273 -12.17 -8.20 9.37
CA HIS A 273 -11.20 -7.10 9.48
C HIS A 273 -10.79 -6.79 10.93
N ARG A 274 -10.51 -7.85 11.73
CA ARG A 274 -10.34 -7.76 13.19
C ARG A 274 -9.37 -6.67 13.66
N ARG A 275 -8.20 -6.53 13.03
CA ARG A 275 -7.20 -5.53 13.46
C ARG A 275 -7.63 -4.07 13.28
N ALA A 276 -8.34 -3.76 12.19
CA ALA A 276 -8.87 -2.41 11.99
C ALA A 276 -10.02 -2.13 12.97
N ALA A 277 -10.82 -3.16 13.28
CA ALA A 277 -11.84 -3.07 14.33
C ALA A 277 -11.22 -2.87 15.72
N ASP A 278 -10.14 -3.58 16.05
CA ASP A 278 -9.43 -3.44 17.32
C ASP A 278 -8.84 -2.05 17.49
N LEU A 279 -8.13 -1.54 16.47
CA LEU A 279 -7.61 -0.17 16.46
C LEU A 279 -8.73 0.86 16.65
N ALA A 280 -9.82 0.73 15.90
CA ALA A 280 -10.96 1.64 15.99
C ALA A 280 -11.61 1.59 17.39
N ARG A 281 -11.76 0.39 17.96
CA ARG A 281 -12.30 0.22 19.31
C ARG A 281 -11.41 0.81 20.38
N GLU A 282 -10.12 0.50 20.33
CA GLU A 282 -9.14 0.94 21.32
C GLU A 282 -9.03 2.47 21.30
N MET A 283 -8.77 3.04 20.12
CA MET A 283 -8.64 4.49 19.94
C MET A 283 -9.95 5.21 20.26
N GLY A 284 -11.10 4.69 19.79
CA GLY A 284 -12.41 5.27 20.10
C GLY A 284 -12.72 5.26 21.59
N THR A 285 -12.36 4.19 22.30
CA THR A 285 -12.52 4.09 23.76
C THR A 285 -11.61 5.07 24.49
N GLN A 286 -10.35 5.18 24.09
CA GLN A 286 -9.39 6.11 24.70
C GLN A 286 -9.83 7.57 24.51
N ILE A 287 -10.25 7.95 23.29
CA ILE A 287 -10.74 9.32 23.04
C ILE A 287 -11.97 9.61 23.92
N ALA A 288 -12.95 8.69 23.97
CA ALA A 288 -14.15 8.88 24.79
C ALA A 288 -13.86 8.96 26.30
N GLN A 289 -12.81 8.27 26.78
CA GLN A 289 -12.43 8.29 28.19
C GLN A 289 -11.66 9.57 28.57
N GLN A 290 -10.72 9.98 27.72
CA GLN A 290 -9.79 11.09 27.99
C GLN A 290 -10.40 12.46 27.65
N VAL A 291 -11.14 12.57 26.54
CA VAL A 291 -11.77 13.83 26.14
C VAL A 291 -13.11 13.99 26.87
N ARG A 292 -13.08 14.67 28.02
CA ARG A 292 -14.29 15.03 28.78
C ARG A 292 -14.41 16.55 28.85
N PRO A 293 -15.29 17.19 28.06
CA PRO A 293 -15.50 18.62 28.17
C PRO A 293 -16.11 18.93 29.54
N LYS A 294 -15.30 19.49 30.45
CA LYS A 294 -15.82 20.13 31.65
C LYS A 294 -16.10 21.59 31.33
N GLN A 295 -17.29 22.07 31.69
CA GLN A 295 -17.56 23.51 31.68
C GLN A 295 -16.55 24.20 32.61
N GLY A 296 -15.85 25.22 32.11
CA GLY A 296 -14.96 26.06 32.91
C GLY A 296 -13.46 25.86 32.73
N ASP A 297 -12.99 24.87 31.97
CA ASP A 297 -11.54 24.63 31.81
C ASP A 297 -10.89 25.61 30.82
N VAL A 298 -11.56 25.83 29.69
CA VAL A 298 -11.11 26.71 28.62
C VAL A 298 -12.32 27.29 27.88
N THR A 299 -12.22 28.53 27.42
CA THR A 299 -13.24 29.19 26.59
C THR A 299 -12.60 29.96 25.43
N SER A 300 -13.38 30.33 24.43
CA SER A 300 -12.96 31.30 23.40
C SER A 300 -13.88 32.52 23.46
N PRO A 301 -13.33 33.76 23.45
CA PRO A 301 -14.12 34.99 23.44
C PRO A 301 -14.70 35.29 22.04
N MET A 302 -14.25 34.58 21.00
CA MET A 302 -14.65 34.80 19.62
C MET A 302 -15.60 33.70 19.12
N PRO A 303 -16.51 34.02 18.19
CA PRO A 303 -17.22 32.98 17.46
C PRO A 303 -16.21 32.20 16.61
N GLY A 304 -16.17 30.88 16.79
CA GLY A 304 -15.30 30.00 16.01
C GLY A 304 -16.07 29.22 14.94
N ASP A 305 -15.33 28.69 13.99
CA ASP A 305 -15.83 27.91 12.86
C ASP A 305 -16.43 26.56 13.33
N PRO A 306 -17.74 26.32 13.14
CA PRO A 306 -18.38 25.06 13.50
C PRO A 306 -18.15 23.96 12.46
N THR A 307 -17.53 24.27 11.31
CA THR A 307 -17.41 23.37 10.16
C THR A 307 -16.84 21.98 10.51
N PRO A 308 -15.75 21.84 11.28
CA PRO A 308 -15.21 20.52 11.64
C PRO A 308 -16.21 19.65 12.43
N LEU A 309 -16.99 20.28 13.31
CA LEU A 309 -18.03 19.61 14.09
C LEU A 309 -19.19 19.18 13.19
N MET A 310 -19.65 20.05 12.30
CA MET A 310 -20.71 19.73 11.34
C MET A 310 -20.30 18.59 10.40
N GLN A 311 -19.07 18.62 9.87
CA GLN A 311 -18.53 17.54 9.05
C GLN A 311 -18.53 16.21 9.82
N THR A 312 -18.07 16.24 11.07
CA THR A 312 -18.01 15.05 11.94
C THR A 312 -19.40 14.52 12.27
N GLN A 313 -20.38 15.40 12.48
CA GLN A 313 -21.77 15.01 12.64
C GLN A 313 -22.32 14.32 11.38
N GLY A 314 -22.07 14.86 10.18
CA GLY A 314 -22.50 14.24 8.93
C GLY A 314 -21.88 12.85 8.71
N MET A 315 -20.60 12.69 9.05
CA MET A 315 -19.92 11.37 9.04
C MET A 315 -20.56 10.39 10.04
N TRP A 316 -20.86 10.86 11.24
CA TRP A 316 -21.51 10.07 12.28
C TRP A 316 -22.91 9.60 11.86
N GLU A 317 -23.74 10.51 11.35
CA GLU A 317 -25.09 10.20 10.87
C GLU A 317 -25.07 9.18 9.73
N TYR A 318 -24.11 9.27 8.81
CA TYR A 318 -23.94 8.28 7.75
C TYR A 318 -23.56 6.90 8.31
N ILE A 319 -22.51 6.80 9.11
CA ILE A 319 -22.03 5.48 9.59
C ILE A 319 -23.04 4.81 10.53
N GLN A 320 -23.77 5.60 11.33
CA GLN A 320 -24.82 5.09 12.19
C GLN A 320 -26.02 4.58 11.39
N ARG A 321 -26.42 5.27 10.31
CA ARG A 321 -27.44 4.75 9.37
C ARG A 321 -27.00 3.41 8.77
N ARG A 322 -25.75 3.32 8.29
CA ARG A 322 -25.21 2.07 7.74
C ARG A 322 -25.19 0.92 8.74
N ARG A 323 -24.91 1.20 10.02
CA ARG A 323 -25.02 0.20 11.10
C ARG A 323 -26.46 -0.27 11.29
N LEU A 324 -27.43 0.64 11.28
CA LEU A 324 -28.85 0.31 11.47
C LEU A 324 -29.42 -0.48 10.28
N ASP A 325 -28.94 -0.24 9.06
CA ASP A 325 -29.33 -0.98 7.86
C ASP A 325 -28.95 -2.48 7.96
N GLY A 326 -27.94 -2.82 8.78
CA GLY A 326 -27.54 -4.20 9.09
C GLY A 326 -26.93 -5.00 7.93
N ALA A 327 -26.76 -4.38 6.76
CA ALA A 327 -26.13 -5.03 5.61
C ALA A 327 -24.63 -5.29 5.88
N PRO A 328 -24.12 -6.50 5.57
CA PRO A 328 -22.70 -6.78 5.70
C PRO A 328 -21.90 -5.89 4.75
N LEU A 329 -20.75 -5.39 5.22
CA LEU A 329 -19.87 -4.58 4.38
C LEU A 329 -19.34 -5.41 3.21
N GLU A 330 -19.51 -4.88 2.00
CA GLU A 330 -18.86 -5.43 0.81
C GLU A 330 -17.38 -5.02 0.76
N GLY A 331 -16.54 -5.78 0.04
CA GLY A 331 -15.07 -5.64 0.12
C GLY A 331 -14.54 -4.22 -0.11
N ARG A 332 -15.14 -3.45 -1.03
CA ARG A 332 -14.77 -2.04 -1.27
C ARG A 332 -15.17 -1.13 -0.10
N GLU A 333 -16.34 -1.34 0.48
CA GLU A 333 -16.85 -0.56 1.60
C GLU A 333 -16.03 -0.79 2.86
N ALA A 334 -15.68 -2.05 3.14
CA ALA A 334 -14.82 -2.41 4.25
C ALA A 334 -13.41 -1.81 4.12
N MET A 335 -12.87 -1.79 2.90
CA MET A 335 -11.58 -1.13 2.65
C MET A 335 -11.65 0.39 2.88
N LEU A 336 -12.68 1.07 2.37
CA LEU A 336 -12.84 2.52 2.54
C LEU A 336 -13.03 2.90 4.01
N LEU A 337 -13.82 2.12 4.74
CA LEU A 337 -14.01 2.29 6.18
C LEU A 337 -12.71 2.05 6.96
N ARG A 338 -11.94 1.02 6.60
CA ARG A 338 -10.59 0.81 7.15
C ARG A 338 -9.68 2.00 6.88
N GLY A 339 -9.72 2.56 5.67
CA GLY A 339 -8.98 3.77 5.32
C GLY A 339 -9.33 4.95 6.24
N ALA A 340 -10.62 5.11 6.57
CA ALA A 340 -11.09 6.18 7.45
C ALA A 340 -10.59 5.98 8.89
N VAL A 341 -10.65 4.74 9.40
CA VAL A 341 -10.08 4.37 10.72
C VAL A 341 -8.58 4.70 10.77
N HIS A 342 -7.82 4.30 9.75
CA HIS A 342 -6.38 4.59 9.72
C HIS A 342 -6.06 6.07 9.55
N HIS A 343 -6.98 6.92 9.08
CA HIS A 343 -6.74 8.36 9.05
C HIS A 343 -7.08 9.09 10.35
N ALA A 344 -7.80 8.45 11.29
CA ALA A 344 -8.15 9.07 12.56
C ALA A 344 -6.96 9.59 13.39
N PRO A 345 -5.78 8.93 13.42
CA PRO A 345 -4.60 9.48 14.09
C PRO A 345 -4.15 10.84 13.53
N THR A 346 -4.29 11.06 12.21
CA THR A 346 -4.01 12.36 11.60
C THR A 346 -4.99 13.44 12.09
N VAL A 347 -6.26 13.08 12.27
CA VAL A 347 -7.28 13.99 12.83
C VAL A 347 -6.94 14.35 14.27
N VAL A 348 -6.58 13.37 15.11
CA VAL A 348 -6.18 13.61 16.51
C VAL A 348 -4.93 14.48 16.60
N GLN A 349 -3.92 14.21 15.77
CA GLN A 349 -2.72 15.05 15.70
C GLN A 349 -3.07 16.50 15.39
N GLN A 350 -3.95 16.72 14.41
CA GLN A 350 -4.33 18.07 14.02
C GLN A 350 -5.25 18.74 15.05
N LEU A 351 -6.15 18.01 15.72
CA LEU A 351 -6.94 18.52 16.84
C LEU A 351 -6.03 18.99 17.98
N SER A 352 -5.03 18.19 18.34
CA SER A 352 -4.01 18.54 19.34
C SER A 352 -3.26 19.81 18.92
N ARG A 353 -2.72 19.84 17.70
CA ARG A 353 -1.98 20.99 17.19
C ARG A 353 -2.81 22.27 17.16
N THR A 354 -4.04 22.20 16.64
CA THR A 354 -4.95 23.35 16.59
C THR A 354 -5.32 23.83 18.00
N ALA A 355 -5.50 22.94 18.97
CA ALA A 355 -5.75 23.30 20.36
C ALA A 355 -4.53 24.00 21.01
N GLU A 356 -3.32 23.46 20.81
CA GLU A 356 -2.06 24.08 21.26
C GLU A 356 -1.88 25.47 20.62
N GLU A 357 -2.12 25.61 19.31
CA GLU A 357 -2.01 26.88 18.58
C GLU A 357 -3.01 27.92 19.09
N HIS A 358 -4.29 27.57 19.31
CA HIS A 358 -5.29 28.49 19.85
C HIS A 358 -5.00 28.90 21.31
N LEU A 359 -4.48 27.99 22.12
CA LEU A 359 -4.08 28.27 23.49
C LEU A 359 -2.89 29.24 23.53
N THR A 360 -1.82 28.92 22.82
CA THR A 360 -0.58 29.71 22.80
C THR A 360 -0.73 31.07 22.11
N SER A 361 -1.62 31.18 21.12
CA SER A 361 -1.95 32.44 20.46
C SER A 361 -2.95 33.31 21.23
N SER A 362 -3.28 32.97 22.48
CA SER A 362 -4.20 33.75 23.33
C SER A 362 -5.63 33.87 22.75
N ARG A 363 -6.01 32.99 21.83
CA ARG A 363 -7.37 32.88 21.28
C ARG A 363 -8.30 32.13 22.23
N TRP A 364 -7.74 31.21 23.02
CA TRP A 364 -8.43 30.58 24.12
C TRP A 364 -8.01 31.18 25.46
N LEU A 365 -8.99 31.33 26.35
CA LEU A 365 -8.81 31.76 27.72
C LEU A 365 -8.92 30.55 28.63
N ILE A 366 -8.10 30.52 29.67
CA ILE A 366 -8.11 29.49 30.71
C ILE A 366 -8.75 30.05 31.97
N SER A 367 -9.35 29.18 32.80
CA SER A 367 -9.83 29.59 34.12
C SER A 367 -8.87 29.10 35.21
N TYR A 368 -8.45 30.00 36.10
CA TYR A 368 -7.44 29.72 37.13
C TYR A 368 -7.98 29.15 38.43
N SER A 369 -9.27 28.90 38.52
CA SER A 369 -9.92 28.95 39.81
C SER A 369 -10.72 27.68 40.12
N MET A 370 -10.25 26.98 41.16
CA MET A 370 -11.01 25.92 41.83
C MET A 370 -12.08 26.49 42.80
N GLU A 371 -12.06 27.80 43.10
CA GLU A 371 -12.80 28.41 44.23
C GLU A 371 -13.75 29.57 43.86
N SER A 372 -13.54 30.22 42.72
CA SER A 372 -14.35 31.30 42.14
C SER A 372 -14.62 31.02 40.65
N PRO A 373 -15.83 30.60 40.25
CA PRO A 373 -16.13 30.43 38.84
C PRO A 373 -16.02 31.81 38.16
N PHE A 374 -15.46 31.86 36.94
CA PHE A 374 -15.55 32.99 35.98
C PHE A 374 -14.39 34.00 35.87
N GLU A 375 -13.23 33.81 36.50
CA GLU A 375 -12.02 34.53 36.05
C GLU A 375 -11.39 33.80 34.86
N TRP A 376 -11.33 34.49 33.72
CA TRP A 376 -10.75 34.02 32.46
C TRP A 376 -9.54 34.87 32.13
N ASP A 377 -8.40 34.23 31.85
CA ASP A 377 -7.17 34.94 31.48
C ASP A 377 -6.47 34.23 30.31
N LEU A 378 -5.47 34.91 29.77
CA LEU A 378 -4.57 34.39 28.76
C LEU A 378 -3.64 33.33 29.36
N HIS A 379 -3.46 32.21 28.66
CA HIS A 379 -2.52 31.17 29.05
C HIS A 379 -1.07 31.67 29.00
N ARG A 380 -0.33 31.48 30.08
CA ARG A 380 1.10 31.82 30.24
C ARG A 380 1.95 30.56 30.27
N ALA A 381 3.24 30.69 29.99
CA ALA A 381 4.16 29.55 29.88
C ALA A 381 4.36 28.74 31.19
N PHE A 382 4.00 29.31 32.35
CA PHE A 382 4.12 28.65 33.65
C PHE A 382 2.78 28.11 34.18
N ASP A 383 1.69 28.31 33.43
CA ASP A 383 0.37 27.84 33.82
C ASP A 383 0.26 26.33 33.53
N GLU A 384 -0.57 25.64 34.31
CA GLU A 384 -0.91 24.25 33.99
C GLU A 384 -1.71 24.19 32.70
N GLU A 385 -1.36 23.25 31.82
CA GLU A 385 -2.10 23.06 30.57
C GLU A 385 -3.55 22.65 30.84
N PRO A 386 -4.52 23.19 30.09
CA PRO A 386 -5.92 22.79 30.20
C PRO A 386 -6.08 21.30 29.91
N ARG A 387 -7.00 20.65 30.64
CA ARG A 387 -7.23 19.19 30.54
C ARG A 387 -7.54 18.74 29.13
N LEU A 388 -8.29 19.55 28.36
CA LEU A 388 -8.59 19.24 26.96
C LEU A 388 -7.32 19.15 26.12
N VAL A 389 -6.38 20.08 26.30
CA VAL A 389 -5.12 20.12 25.54
C VAL A 389 -4.24 18.95 25.96
N THR A 390 -4.05 18.74 27.26
CA THR A 390 -3.28 17.60 27.79
C THR A 390 -3.84 16.26 27.32
N ALA A 391 -5.18 16.08 27.31
CA ALA A 391 -5.80 14.86 26.80
C ALA A 391 -5.51 14.64 25.30
N LEU A 392 -5.57 15.69 24.47
CA LEU A 392 -5.28 15.59 23.05
C LEU A 392 -3.79 15.33 22.77
N VAL A 393 -2.89 15.90 23.56
CA VAL A 393 -1.44 15.63 23.51
C VAL A 393 -1.16 14.16 23.86
N ASN A 394 -1.71 13.66 24.97
CA ASN A 394 -1.57 12.26 25.36
C ASN A 394 -2.11 11.31 24.29
N LEU A 395 -3.26 11.62 23.68
CA LEU A 395 -3.82 10.85 22.57
C LEU A 395 -2.93 10.89 21.32
N ARG A 396 -2.35 12.05 20.98
CA ARG A 396 -1.39 12.20 19.87
C ARG A 396 -0.13 11.35 20.09
N GLU A 397 0.38 11.30 21.32
CA GLU A 397 1.55 10.50 21.69
C GLU A 397 1.26 9.00 21.72
N THR A 398 0.08 8.61 22.21
CA THR A 398 -0.38 7.21 22.24
C THR A 398 -0.65 6.69 20.84
N TYR A 399 -1.21 7.54 19.97
CA TYR A 399 -1.58 7.20 18.59
C TYR A 399 -0.84 8.09 17.58
N PRO A 400 0.48 7.93 17.41
CA PRO A 400 1.28 8.80 16.56
C PRO A 400 0.88 8.63 15.09
N ALA A 401 0.43 9.73 14.47
CA ALA A 401 -0.04 9.71 13.09
C ALA A 401 1.03 9.20 12.10
N ALA A 402 2.30 9.53 12.31
CA ALA A 402 3.41 9.07 11.48
C ALA A 402 3.55 7.54 11.42
N GLU A 403 3.09 6.82 12.44
CA GLU A 403 3.26 5.38 12.57
C GLU A 403 1.98 4.60 12.24
N LEU A 404 0.83 5.17 12.61
CA LEU A 404 -0.48 4.52 12.53
C LEU A 404 -1.34 4.98 11.36
N SER A 405 -1.07 6.19 10.84
CA SER A 405 -1.74 6.63 9.62
C SER A 405 -1.15 5.92 8.42
N LEU A 406 -2.02 5.61 7.46
CA LEU A 406 -1.61 5.25 6.11
C LEU A 406 -1.05 6.50 5.41
N LEU A 407 0.09 7.01 5.89
CA LEU A 407 0.81 8.11 5.25
C LEU A 407 1.71 7.54 4.15
N PRO A 408 1.70 8.14 2.95
CA PRO A 408 2.67 7.78 1.92
C PRO A 408 4.04 8.28 2.39
N ARG A 409 5.00 7.36 2.54
CA ARG A 409 6.39 7.75 2.34
C ARG A 409 6.57 7.94 0.84
N ALA A 410 6.84 9.17 0.42
CA ALA A 410 7.41 9.51 -0.89
C ALA A 410 8.58 8.54 -1.18
N GLU A 411 8.73 7.93 -2.35
CA GLU A 411 8.71 8.54 -3.68
C GLU A 411 7.93 7.66 -4.69
N LEU A 412 6.69 8.03 -4.99
CA LEU A 412 6.13 7.72 -6.30
C LEU A 412 6.38 8.95 -7.16
N THR A 413 7.52 8.95 -7.85
CA THR A 413 7.84 9.91 -8.90
C THR A 413 6.65 9.98 -9.84
N SER A 414 5.92 11.10 -9.78
CA SER A 414 4.68 11.31 -10.54
C SER A 414 4.85 10.91 -12.01
N ALA A 415 3.80 10.41 -12.65
CA ALA A 415 3.79 10.13 -14.09
C ALA A 415 4.28 11.33 -14.94
N ARG A 416 4.19 12.57 -14.40
CA ARG A 416 4.78 13.78 -14.97
C ARG A 416 6.31 13.83 -14.87
N SER A 417 6.93 13.40 -13.77
CA SER A 417 8.39 13.31 -13.66
C SER A 417 8.96 12.15 -14.50
N THR A 418 8.23 11.04 -14.63
CA THR A 418 8.59 9.93 -15.52
C THR A 418 8.42 10.33 -17.00
N LEU A 419 7.34 11.04 -17.37
CA LEU A 419 7.20 11.59 -18.73
C LEU A 419 8.23 12.67 -19.03
N ALA A 420 8.60 13.52 -18.05
CA ALA A 420 9.68 14.49 -18.21
C ALA A 420 11.04 13.79 -18.39
N HIS A 421 11.31 12.68 -17.68
CA HIS A 421 12.53 11.90 -17.86
C HIS A 421 12.56 11.14 -19.20
N VAL A 422 11.42 10.57 -19.63
CA VAL A 422 11.32 9.84 -20.91
C VAL A 422 11.38 10.80 -22.11
N THR A 423 10.81 12.01 -21.99
CA THR A 423 10.93 13.04 -23.04
C THR A 423 12.31 13.70 -23.08
N THR A 424 13.01 13.83 -21.95
CA THR A 424 14.41 14.30 -21.94
C THR A 424 15.42 13.24 -22.39
N GLN A 425 15.18 11.95 -22.10
CA GLN A 425 15.99 10.85 -22.65
C GLN A 425 15.78 10.67 -24.16
N LYS A 426 14.53 10.66 -24.66
CA LYS A 426 14.27 10.58 -26.12
C LYS A 426 14.78 11.79 -26.90
N LYS A 427 14.89 12.97 -26.28
CA LYS A 427 15.54 14.15 -26.92
C LYS A 427 17.08 14.11 -26.85
N ARG A 428 17.68 13.35 -25.93
CA ARG A 428 19.13 13.15 -25.88
C ARG A 428 19.61 12.12 -26.92
N ASP A 429 18.80 11.11 -27.22
CA ASP A 429 19.14 10.07 -28.20
C ASP A 429 18.87 10.46 -29.67
N LEU A 430 18.27 11.63 -29.91
CA LEU A 430 18.04 12.21 -31.25
C LEU A 430 18.93 13.41 -31.56
N ARG A 431 19.88 13.76 -30.68
CA ARG A 431 20.93 14.74 -31.00
C ARG A 431 22.18 13.99 -31.46
N PRO A 432 22.65 14.17 -32.71
CA PRO A 432 24.00 13.72 -33.06
C PRO A 432 24.99 14.39 -32.10
N ALA A 433 25.78 13.56 -31.43
CA ALA A 433 26.91 13.99 -30.64
C ALA A 433 28.00 14.50 -31.60
N SER A 434 28.06 15.82 -31.79
CA SER A 434 29.29 16.62 -31.95
C SER A 434 28.94 18.07 -32.31
N PRO A 435 29.37 19.06 -31.52
CA PRO A 435 29.49 20.44 -31.95
C PRO A 435 30.96 20.68 -32.32
N ASP A 436 31.35 20.38 -33.56
CA ASP A 436 32.57 20.95 -34.13
C ASP A 436 32.35 21.16 -35.63
N ILE A 437 32.70 22.36 -36.08
CA ILE A 437 32.41 22.99 -37.39
C ILE A 437 31.11 23.82 -37.40
N ALA A 438 31.10 24.88 -36.59
CA ALA A 438 30.36 26.11 -36.91
C ALA A 438 31.00 27.30 -36.18
N VAL A 439 32.26 27.63 -36.52
CA VAL A 439 32.82 28.97 -36.26
C VAL A 439 33.67 29.41 -37.45
N ALA A 440 33.03 30.19 -38.33
CA ALA A 440 33.51 31.39 -39.02
C ALA A 440 32.34 31.78 -39.95
N GLY A 441 31.56 32.83 -39.67
CA GLY A 441 31.97 34.23 -39.90
C GLY A 441 32.29 34.38 -41.38
N GLU A 442 31.57 35.08 -42.24
CA GLU A 442 30.83 36.33 -42.10
C GLU A 442 29.94 36.50 -43.34
N VAL A 443 28.90 37.33 -43.17
CA VAL A 443 28.11 37.90 -44.26
C VAL A 443 28.98 38.84 -45.09
N THR A 444 29.03 38.67 -46.42
CA THR A 444 28.84 39.80 -47.34
C THR A 444 28.60 39.36 -48.78
N LYS A 445 27.51 39.88 -49.34
CA LYS A 445 27.33 40.03 -50.79
C LYS A 445 28.51 40.84 -51.34
N SER A 446 29.16 40.39 -52.43
CA SER A 446 29.52 41.31 -53.52
C SER A 446 29.96 40.57 -54.79
N THR A 447 29.21 40.83 -55.86
CA THR A 447 29.68 40.99 -57.24
C THR A 447 30.35 39.84 -58.01
N ARG A 448 29.63 39.48 -59.08
CA ARG A 448 30.09 39.46 -60.50
C ARG A 448 30.91 38.27 -61.00
N ARG A 449 30.30 37.69 -62.05
CA ARG A 449 30.89 37.28 -63.34
C ARG A 449 31.90 36.14 -63.31
N ALA A 450 31.46 35.03 -63.91
CA ALA A 450 32.30 34.19 -64.76
C ALA A 450 33.09 35.07 -65.77
N PRO A 451 34.28 34.63 -66.21
CA PRO A 451 34.30 33.62 -67.28
C PRO A 451 35.44 32.58 -67.20
N ARG A 452 35.12 31.41 -67.77
CA ARG A 452 35.90 30.58 -68.71
C ARG A 452 37.44 30.63 -68.59
N HIS A 453 38.04 29.45 -68.46
CA HIS A 453 38.47 28.70 -69.65
C HIS A 453 38.45 27.20 -69.39
#